data_AF-A0A095D760-F1
#
_entry.id   AF-A0A095D760-F1
#
_cell.length_a   1.000
_cell.length_b   1.000
_cell.length_c   1.000
_cell.angle_alpha   90.00
_cell.angle_beta   90.00
_cell.angle_gamma   90.00
#
_symmetry.space_group_name_H-M   'P 1'
#
loop_
_entity.id
_entity.type
_entity.pdbx_description
1 polymer ?
#
loop_
_entity_poly.entity_id
_entity_poly.type
_entity_poly.pdbx_seq_one_letter_code
_entity_poly.pdbx_strand_id
1 'polypeptide(L)'
;MHRFRVDAILDPQSLPRVANCFAQRAFVPSALTMHVLPSHMRIEVVVAGLEAAQAAIIAAKLGEVVAVLRSEVEEIETAGFAADRAKPALAVVG
;
A
#
# COMPACT_ATOMS: atom_id res chain seq x y z
N MET A 1 -5.75 -6.44 6.31
CA MET A 1 -5.16 -5.10 6.02
C MET A 1 -5.64 -4.68 4.65
N HIS A 2 -5.65 -3.39 4.30
CA HIS A 2 -6.09 -2.96 2.96
C HIS A 2 -4.91 -2.37 2.17
N ARG A 3 -4.74 -2.83 0.92
CA ARG A 3 -3.81 -2.27 -0.07
C ARG A 3 -4.57 -1.38 -1.02
N PHE A 4 -4.12 -0.16 -1.17
CA PHE A 4 -4.56 0.75 -2.22
C PHE A 4 -3.51 0.75 -3.32
N ARG A 5 -3.93 0.50 -4.56
CA ARG A 5 -3.08 0.65 -5.74
C ARG A 5 -3.57 1.86 -6.53
N VAL A 6 -2.71 2.86 -6.65
CA VAL A 6 -3.02 4.12 -7.29
C VAL A 6 -2.08 4.32 -8.46
N ASP A 7 -2.62 4.26 -9.67
CA ASP A 7 -1.90 4.69 -10.87
C ASP A 7 -2.10 6.20 -11.03
N ALA A 8 -1.02 6.96 -11.14
CA ALA A 8 -1.03 8.41 -11.24
C ALA A 8 -0.09 8.92 -12.35
N ILE A 9 -0.32 10.13 -12.85
CA ILE A 9 0.59 10.78 -13.81
C ILE A 9 1.95 11.01 -13.18
N LEU A 10 2.99 11.12 -14.02
CA LEU A 10 4.38 11.41 -13.64
C LEU A 10 4.54 12.87 -13.15
N ASP A 11 3.87 13.20 -12.05
CA ASP A 11 3.95 14.48 -11.35
C ASP A 11 4.61 14.25 -9.98
N PRO A 12 5.70 14.97 -9.65
CA PRO A 12 6.34 14.89 -8.34
C PRO A 12 5.40 15.09 -7.13
N GLN A 13 4.26 15.75 -7.34
CA GLN A 13 3.24 16.02 -6.33
C GLN A 13 2.22 14.89 -6.15
N SER A 14 2.19 13.89 -7.03
CA SER A 14 1.24 12.77 -6.94
C SER A 14 1.39 11.99 -5.62
N LEU A 15 2.62 11.66 -5.21
CA LEU A 15 2.85 10.93 -3.96
C LEU A 15 2.45 11.75 -2.71
N PRO A 16 2.87 13.02 -2.55
CA PRO A 16 2.36 13.88 -1.49
C PRO A 16 0.84 13.99 -1.45
N ARG A 17 0.17 14.10 -2.62
CA ARG A 17 -1.31 14.20 -2.69
C ARG A 17 -1.98 12.93 -2.20
N VAL A 18 -1.48 11.76 -2.62
CA VAL A 18 -1.99 10.46 -2.15
C VAL A 18 -1.78 10.33 -0.64
N ALA A 19 -0.58 10.62 -0.13
CA ALA A 19 -0.29 10.56 1.30
C ALA A 19 -1.21 11.50 2.12
N ASN A 20 -1.44 12.71 1.63
CA ASN A 20 -2.31 13.69 2.28
C ASN A 20 -3.78 13.21 2.35
N CYS A 21 -4.26 12.43 1.38
CA CYS A 21 -5.62 11.87 1.43
C CYS A 21 -5.86 11.00 2.67
N PHE A 22 -4.86 10.21 3.07
CA PHE A 22 -4.90 9.41 4.29
C PHE A 22 -4.70 10.27 5.54
N ALA A 23 -3.75 11.20 5.51
CA ALA A 23 -3.45 12.09 6.63
C ALA A 23 -4.65 12.94 7.07
N GLN A 24 -5.42 13.50 6.11
CA GLN A 24 -6.64 14.27 6.38
C GLN A 24 -7.72 13.47 7.13
N ARG A 25 -7.64 12.14 7.10
CA ARG A 25 -8.58 11.22 7.74
C ARG A 25 -7.97 10.52 8.96
N ALA A 26 -6.82 10.98 9.43
CA ALA A 26 -6.05 10.42 10.53
C ALA A 26 -5.67 8.92 10.34
N PHE A 27 -5.56 8.46 9.09
CA PHE A 27 -5.06 7.13 8.78
C PHE A 27 -3.55 7.18 8.56
N VAL A 28 -2.81 6.38 9.33
CA VAL A 28 -1.36 6.21 9.19
C VAL A 28 -1.08 4.97 8.36
N PRO A 29 -0.49 5.11 7.16
CA PRO A 29 -0.05 3.95 6.39
C PRO A 29 1.02 3.16 7.13
N SER A 30 0.86 1.84 7.14
CA SER A 30 1.89 0.89 7.58
C SER A 30 3.02 0.74 6.56
N ALA A 31 2.72 0.95 5.28
CA ALA A 31 3.70 1.02 4.21
C ALA A 31 3.22 1.97 3.09
N LEU A 32 4.17 2.65 2.46
CA LEU A 32 3.94 3.51 1.29
C LEU A 32 5.09 3.28 0.30
N THR A 33 4.77 2.76 -0.87
CA THR A 33 5.76 2.45 -1.92
C THR A 33 5.41 3.19 -3.20
N MET A 34 6.41 3.72 -3.90
CA MET A 34 6.23 4.37 -5.20
C MET A 34 7.15 3.71 -6.23
N HIS A 35 6.57 3.37 -7.38
CA HIS A 35 7.28 2.91 -8.57
C HIS A 35 7.03 3.86 -9.72
N VAL A 36 8.09 4.31 -10.37
CA VAL A 36 8.00 5.06 -11.62
C VAL A 36 7.99 4.06 -12.77
N LEU A 37 6.92 4.04 -13.55
CA LEU A 37 6.76 3.21 -14.74
C LEU A 37 6.88 4.09 -15.99
N PRO A 38 7.07 3.51 -17.20
CA PRO A 38 7.32 4.30 -18.41
C PRO A 38 6.24 5.32 -18.77
N SER A 39 4.97 5.05 -18.44
CA SER A 39 3.83 5.91 -18.80
C SER A 39 3.15 6.60 -17.62
N HIS A 40 3.39 6.14 -16.40
CA HIS A 40 2.72 6.58 -15.18
C HIS A 40 3.54 6.17 -13.97
N MET A 41 3.15 6.64 -12.79
CA MET A 41 3.67 6.14 -11.53
C MET A 41 2.62 5.31 -10.83
N ARG A 42 3.07 4.25 -10.14
CA ARG A 42 2.24 3.41 -9.30
C ARG A 42 2.60 3.67 -7.84
N ILE A 43 1.62 4.09 -7.06
CA ILE A 43 1.73 4.24 -5.62
C ILE A 43 0.94 3.12 -4.97
N GLU A 44 1.55 2.49 -3.98
CA GLU A 44 0.91 1.47 -3.16
C GLU A 44 0.90 1.90 -1.71
N VAL A 45 -0.29 1.85 -1.10
CA VAL A 45 -0.48 2.23 0.30
C VAL A 45 -1.07 1.05 1.04
N VAL A 46 -0.43 0.61 2.12
CA VAL A 46 -0.96 -0.44 2.99
C VAL A 46 -1.39 0.19 4.31
N VAL A 47 -2.65 0.02 4.66
CA VAL A 47 -3.23 0.58 5.89
C VAL A 47 -3.90 -0.54 6.70
N ALA A 48 -3.61 -0.59 8.00
CA ALA A 48 -4.18 -1.54 8.94
C ALA A 48 -5.41 -0.94 9.65
N GLY A 49 -6.31 -1.80 10.13
CA GLY A 49 -7.45 -1.37 10.96
C GLY A 49 -8.57 -0.61 10.21
N LEU A 50 -8.56 -0.60 8.88
CA LEU A 50 -9.65 -0.07 8.07
C LEU A 50 -10.77 -1.10 7.90
N GLU A 51 -12.01 -0.67 8.09
CA GLU A 51 -13.18 -1.43 7.67
C GLU A 51 -13.34 -1.37 6.15
N ALA A 52 -13.91 -2.42 5.55
CA ALA A 52 -14.07 -2.54 4.10
C ALA A 52 -14.84 -1.36 3.48
N ALA A 53 -15.90 -0.88 4.14
CA ALA A 53 -16.68 0.27 3.66
C ALA A 53 -15.86 1.57 3.65
N GLN A 54 -15.05 1.80 4.68
CA GLN A 54 -14.16 2.97 4.74
C GLN A 54 -13.07 2.87 3.68
N ALA A 55 -12.51 1.67 3.46
CA ALA A 55 -11.50 1.44 2.45
C ALA A 55 -12.06 1.74 1.04
N ALA A 56 -13.28 1.30 0.73
CA ALA A 56 -13.95 1.63 -0.53
C ALA A 56 -14.15 3.15 -0.72
N ILE A 57 -14.56 3.87 0.34
CA ILE A 57 -14.72 5.33 0.29
C ILE A 57 -13.39 6.03 0.01
N ILE A 58 -12.30 5.59 0.65
CA ILE A 58 -10.97 6.15 0.43
C ILE A 58 -10.51 5.88 -1.01
N ALA A 59 -10.72 4.67 -1.53
CA ALA A 59 -10.36 4.33 -2.90
C ALA A 59 -11.09 5.21 -3.92
N ALA A 60 -12.40 5.43 -3.72
CA ALA A 60 -13.20 6.34 -4.54
C ALA A 60 -12.66 7.79 -4.46
N LYS A 61 -12.35 8.26 -3.25
CA LYS A 61 -11.81 9.61 -3.04
C LYS A 61 -10.44 9.82 -3.65
N LEU A 62 -9.58 8.80 -3.64
CA LEU A 62 -8.30 8.83 -4.34
C LEU A 62 -8.47 8.98 -5.85
N GLY A 63 -9.50 8.35 -6.44
CA GLY A 63 -9.84 8.50 -7.85
C GLY A 63 -10.28 9.91 -8.26
N GLU A 64 -10.74 10.74 -7.31
CA GLU A 64 -11.12 12.14 -7.54
C GLU A 64 -9.91 13.11 -7.50
N VAL A 65 -8.73 12.65 -7.07
CA VAL A 65 -7.53 13.49 -6.94
C VAL A 65 -6.94 13.77 -8.33
N VAL A 66 -6.86 15.04 -8.71
CA VAL A 66 -6.17 15.49 -9.93
C VAL A 66 -4.74 14.94 -9.90
N ALA A 67 -4.42 14.09 -10.88
CA ALA A 67 -3.20 13.29 -11.08
C ALA A 67 -3.41 11.77 -10.97
N VAL A 68 -4.49 11.27 -10.37
CA VAL A 68 -4.78 9.82 -10.32
C VAL A 68 -5.50 9.38 -11.60
N LEU A 69 -4.95 8.36 -12.25
CA LEU A 69 -5.50 7.69 -13.42
C LEU A 69 -6.42 6.53 -13.02
N ARG A 70 -6.07 5.80 -11.96
CA ARG A 70 -6.84 4.66 -11.45
C ARG A 70 -6.56 4.46 -9.96
N SER A 71 -7.58 4.06 -9.20
CA SER A 71 -7.45 3.71 -7.79
C SER A 71 -8.21 2.40 -7.53
N GLU A 72 -7.53 1.41 -6.97
CA GLU A 72 -8.07 0.11 -6.61
C GLU A 72 -7.77 -0.21 -5.15
N VAL A 73 -8.65 -0.97 -4.51
CA VAL A 73 -8.43 -1.48 -3.16
C VAL A 73 -8.53 -3.00 -3.13
N GLU A 74 -7.62 -3.63 -2.41
CA GLU A 74 -7.53 -5.07 -2.22
C GLU A 74 -7.37 -5.35 -0.72
N GLU A 75 -8.12 -6.30 -0.18
CA GLU A 75 -7.87 -6.80 1.17
C GLU A 75 -6.69 -7.79 1.13
N ILE A 76 -5.71 -7.56 2.00
CA ILE A 76 -4.55 -8.42 2.18
C ILE A 76 -4.65 -9.14 3.52
N GLU A 77 -4.57 -10.47 3.47
CA GLU A 77 -4.36 -11.30 4.65
C GLU A 77 -2.92 -11.16 5.14
N THR A 78 -2.72 -11.16 6.46
CA THR A 78 -1.38 -11.20 7.05
C THR A 78 -0.83 -12.61 6.86
N ALA A 79 -0.15 -12.87 5.74
CA ALA A 79 0.78 -13.99 5.67
C ALA A 79 1.84 -13.72 6.74
N GLY A 80 1.77 -14.46 7.85
CA GLY A 80 2.71 -14.32 8.94
C GLY A 80 4.13 -14.33 8.38
N PHE A 81 4.93 -13.36 8.81
CA PHE A 81 6.39 -13.49 8.78
C PHE A 81 6.73 -14.71 9.64
N ALA A 82 6.58 -15.91 9.08
CA ALA A 82 7.08 -17.13 9.67
C ALA A 82 8.59 -17.00 9.62
N ALA A 83 9.12 -16.66 10.79
CA ALA A 83 10.50 -16.45 11.08
C ALA A 83 11.37 -17.53 10.41
N ASP A 84 12.21 -17.10 9.47
CA ASP A 84 13.42 -17.82 9.09
C ASP A 84 14.40 -17.77 10.29
N ARG A 85 14.05 -18.52 11.33
CA ARG A 85 14.87 -18.73 12.52
C ARG A 85 14.91 -20.22 12.83
N ALA A 86 15.40 -21.00 11.88
CA ALA A 86 15.95 -22.31 12.19
C ALA A 86 17.47 -22.19 12.37
N LYS A 87 17.85 -22.07 13.65
CA LYS A 87 19.21 -22.13 14.21
C LYS A 87 19.89 -23.47 13.82
N PRO A 88 21.23 -23.56 13.68
CA PRO A 88 21.91 -24.75 13.17
C PRO A 88 21.84 -25.90 14.17
N ALA A 89 21.59 -27.11 13.67
CA ALA A 89 21.70 -28.34 14.45
C ALA A 89 22.72 -29.28 13.77
N LEU A 90 23.86 -29.34 14.42
CA LEU A 90 24.89 -30.37 14.35
C LEU A 90 24.24 -31.78 14.29
N ALA A 91 24.56 -32.56 13.28
CA ALA A 91 24.39 -34.02 13.30
C ALA A 91 25.68 -34.67 12.77
N VAL A 92 26.37 -35.32 13.72
CA VAL A 92 27.40 -36.34 13.55
C VAL A 92 26.81 -37.57 12.84
N VAL A 93 27.71 -38.44 12.34
CA VAL A 93 27.61 -39.84 11.87
C VAL A 93 27.84 -39.94 10.35
N GLY A 94 28.90 -40.57 9.84
CA GLY A 94 29.98 -41.35 10.47
C GLY A 94 31.08 -41.67 9.47
#